data_AF-A0A4R2MAS9-F1
#
_entry.id   AF-A0A4R2MAS9-F1
#
_cell.length_a   1.000
_cell.length_b   1.000
_cell.length_c   1.000
_cell.angle_alpha   90.00
_cell.angle_beta   90.00
_cell.angle_gamma   90.00
#
_symmetry.space_group_name_H-M   'P 1'
#
loop_
_entity.id
_entity.type
_entity.pdbx_description
1 polymer ?
#
loop_
_entity_poly.entity_id
_entity_poly.type
_entity_poly.pdbx_seq_one_letter_code
_entity_poly.pdbx_strand_id
1 'polypeptide(L)'
;MESCRRTYTPFTANVRAMIDADPLAQGSVNAWCKARKIPQSTVARWMTGVSDATLEQVDRVAQATGLQPWQLLHPEFDPHRAPPPLEPDVAYVARIFSGLAGADRTRAQKILEILASDSSARDPHV
;
A
#
# COMPACT_ATOMS: atom_id res chain seq x y z
N MET A 1 26.10 -16.85 12.64
CA MET A 1 25.99 -16.35 11.26
C MET A 1 24.77 -15.45 11.20
N GLU A 2 24.94 -14.19 11.64
CA GLU A 2 23.89 -13.18 11.49
C GLU A 2 23.75 -12.86 9.99
N SER A 3 22.65 -13.34 9.42
CA SER A 3 22.23 -12.99 8.08
C SER A 3 22.09 -11.48 8.02
N CYS A 4 22.95 -10.83 7.24
CA CYS A 4 22.91 -9.41 6.91
C CYS A 4 21.52 -9.13 6.31
N ARG A 5 20.56 -8.70 7.15
CA ARG A 5 19.20 -8.39 6.71
C ARG A 5 19.30 -7.13 5.86
N ARG A 6 19.29 -7.31 4.54
CA ARG A 6 19.13 -6.21 3.59
C ARG A 6 17.83 -5.49 3.98
N THR A 7 17.95 -4.29 4.53
CA THR A 7 16.78 -3.52 5.00
C THR A 7 16.04 -3.02 3.77
N TYR A 8 15.07 -3.78 3.31
CA TYR A 8 14.16 -3.34 2.26
C TYR A 8 13.20 -2.30 2.82
N THR A 9 12.87 -1.29 2.02
CA THR A 9 11.70 -0.45 2.29
C THR A 9 10.44 -1.32 2.29
N PRO A 10 9.40 -0.98 3.09
CA PRO A 10 8.14 -1.74 3.10
C PRO A 10 7.59 -1.97 1.69
N PHE A 11 7.64 -0.94 0.85
CA PHE A 11 7.27 -1.04 -0.56
C PHE A 11 8.00 -2.14 -1.32
N THR A 12 9.33 -2.20 -1.20
CA THR A 12 10.13 -3.17 -1.97
C THR A 12 9.85 -4.59 -1.51
N ALA A 13 9.68 -4.80 -0.20
CA ALA A 13 9.27 -6.09 0.35
C ALA A 13 7.89 -6.51 -0.20
N ASN A 14 6.95 -5.58 -0.27
CA ASN A 14 5.60 -5.83 -0.79
C ASN A 14 5.60 -6.13 -2.29
N VAL A 15 6.40 -5.42 -3.09
CA VAL A 15 6.60 -5.74 -4.51
C VAL A 15 7.21 -7.12 -4.67
N ARG A 16 8.17 -7.50 -3.83
CA ARG A 16 8.76 -8.84 -3.86
C ARG A 16 7.71 -9.91 -3.54
N ALA A 17 6.91 -9.70 -2.50
CA ALA A 17 5.81 -10.60 -2.15
C ALA A 17 4.82 -10.78 -3.31
N MET A 18 4.47 -9.71 -4.03
CA MET A 18 3.62 -9.81 -5.22
C MET A 18 4.24 -10.62 -6.36
N ILE A 19 5.55 -10.50 -6.58
CA ILE A 19 6.26 -11.27 -7.62
C ILE A 19 6.25 -12.76 -7.27
N ASP A 20 6.46 -13.08 -5.99
CA ASP A 20 6.49 -14.45 -5.49
C ASP A 20 5.08 -15.08 -5.47
N ALA A 21 4.04 -14.28 -5.19
CA ALA A 21 2.65 -14.72 -5.14
C ALA A 21 1.98 -14.83 -6.53
N ASP A 22 2.54 -14.22 -7.57
CA ASP A 22 1.93 -14.19 -8.90
C ASP A 22 2.12 -15.54 -9.63
N PRO A 23 1.02 -16.27 -9.92
CA PRO A 23 1.08 -17.57 -10.57
C PRO A 23 1.64 -17.52 -12.00
N LEU A 24 1.51 -16.38 -12.69
CA LEU A 24 2.04 -16.17 -14.04
C LEU A 24 3.52 -15.82 -14.03
N ALA A 25 3.99 -15.20 -12.94
CA ALA A 25 5.39 -14.82 -12.80
C ALA A 25 6.25 -15.95 -12.21
N GLN A 26 5.68 -16.81 -11.37
CA GLN A 26 6.38 -17.92 -10.70
C GLN A 26 7.67 -17.44 -10.00
N GLY A 27 7.63 -16.27 -9.34
CA GLY A 27 8.78 -15.66 -8.67
C GLY A 27 9.79 -14.96 -9.60
N SER A 28 9.57 -14.97 -10.92
CA SER A 28 10.43 -14.29 -11.90
C SER A 28 10.11 -12.80 -12.01
N VAL A 29 11.07 -11.97 -11.62
CA VAL A 29 10.99 -10.49 -11.75
C VAL A 29 10.76 -10.09 -13.21
N ASN A 30 11.41 -10.75 -14.17
CA ASN A 30 11.27 -10.42 -15.58
C ASN A 30 9.84 -10.72 -16.08
N ALA A 31 9.31 -11.90 -15.76
CA ALA A 31 7.96 -12.28 -16.16
C ALA A 31 6.91 -11.32 -15.56
N TRP A 32 7.04 -10.99 -14.27
CA TRP A 32 6.16 -10.06 -13.58
C TRP A 32 6.18 -8.65 -14.20
N CYS A 33 7.38 -8.11 -14.45
CA CYS A 33 7.59 -6.82 -15.10
C CYS A 33 6.98 -6.77 -16.50
N LYS A 34 7.17 -7.84 -17.29
CA LYS A 34 6.61 -7.95 -18.64
C LYS A 34 5.09 -7.97 -18.63
N ALA A 35 4.48 -8.73 -17.72
CA ALA A 35 3.02 -8.81 -17.58
C ALA A 35 2.40 -7.46 -17.22
N ARG A 36 3.09 -6.66 -16.38
CA ARG A 36 2.60 -5.38 -15.87
C ARG A 36 3.11 -4.14 -16.60
N LYS A 37 3.90 -4.33 -17.66
CA LYS A 37 4.54 -3.25 -18.44
C LYS A 37 5.39 -2.30 -17.57
N ILE A 38 6.05 -2.86 -16.55
CA ILE A 38 6.95 -2.10 -15.66
C ILE A 38 8.39 -2.33 -16.14
N PRO A 39 9.24 -1.28 -16.23
CA PRO A 39 10.64 -1.47 -16.60
C PRO A 39 11.38 -2.36 -15.59
N GLN A 40 11.96 -3.46 -16.07
CA GLN A 40 12.71 -4.40 -15.22
C GLN A 40 13.89 -3.74 -14.53
N SER A 41 14.58 -2.81 -15.19
CA SER A 41 15.72 -2.07 -14.63
C SER A 41 15.32 -1.29 -13.38
N THR A 42 14.12 -0.72 -13.36
CA THR A 42 13.58 0.01 -12.21
C THR A 42 13.36 -0.93 -11.02
N VAL A 43 12.68 -2.06 -11.24
CA VAL A 43 12.44 -3.05 -10.18
C VAL A 43 13.75 -3.64 -9.67
N ALA A 44 14.70 -3.93 -10.56
CA ALA A 44 16.02 -4.44 -10.18
C ALA A 44 16.79 -3.46 -9.27
N ARG A 45 16.68 -2.15 -9.50
CA ARG A 45 17.29 -1.13 -8.63
C ARG A 45 16.68 -1.11 -7.22
N TRP A 46 15.36 -1.28 -7.10
CA TRP A 46 14.71 -1.43 -5.79
C TRP A 46 15.17 -2.70 -5.08
N MET A 47 15.17 -3.84 -5.79
CA MET A 47 15.53 -5.15 -5.22
C MET A 47 17.01 -5.24 -4.80
N THR A 48 17.87 -4.42 -5.40
CA THR A 48 19.30 -4.35 -5.05
C THR A 48 19.60 -3.28 -3.99
N GLY A 49 18.64 -2.41 -3.66
CA GLY A 49 18.80 -1.29 -2.74
C GLY A 49 19.58 -0.12 -3.32
N VAL A 50 19.71 -0.04 -4.66
CA VAL A 50 20.43 1.05 -5.35
C VAL A 50 19.64 2.35 -5.31
N SER A 51 18.31 2.26 -5.30
CA SER A 51 17.43 3.42 -5.18
C SER A 51 16.12 3.00 -4.53
N ASP A 52 15.54 3.91 -3.75
CA ASP A 52 14.16 3.77 -3.28
C ASP A 52 13.15 4.11 -4.39
N ALA A 53 11.92 3.66 -4.22
CA ALA A 53 10.83 3.99 -5.12
C ALA A 53 10.32 5.40 -4.88
N THR A 54 10.14 6.18 -5.94
CA THR A 54 9.45 7.46 -5.87
C THR A 54 7.93 7.25 -5.75
N LEU A 55 7.19 8.24 -5.24
CA LEU A 55 5.72 8.15 -5.17
C LEU A 55 5.08 7.91 -6.55
N GLU A 56 5.61 8.53 -7.61
CA GLU A 56 5.14 8.28 -8.98
C GLU A 56 5.33 6.80 -9.39
N GLN A 57 6.42 6.18 -8.95
CA GLN A 57 6.67 4.77 -9.23
C GLN A 57 5.75 3.86 -8.41
N VAL A 58 5.44 4.22 -7.17
CA VAL A 58 4.44 3.52 -6.35
C VAL A 58 3.08 3.58 -7.04
N ASP A 59 2.65 4.76 -7.50
CA ASP A 59 1.40 4.95 -8.24
C ASP A 59 1.35 4.10 -9.51
N ARG A 60 2.45 4.02 -10.26
CA ARG A 60 2.54 3.19 -11.46
C ARG A 60 2.36 1.70 -11.14
N VAL A 61 2.97 1.22 -10.06
CA VAL A 61 2.80 -0.19 -9.62
C VAL A 61 1.37 -0.44 -9.15
N ALA A 62 0.80 0.49 -8.38
CA ALA A 62 -0.60 0.44 -7.93
C ALA A 62 -1.56 0.29 -9.12
N GLN A 63 -1.45 1.17 -10.11
CA GLN A 63 -2.26 1.10 -11.34
C GLN A 63 -2.08 -0.23 -12.08
N ALA A 64 -0.85 -0.71 -12.24
CA ALA A 64 -0.55 -1.94 -12.95
C ALA A 64 -1.03 -3.21 -12.21
N THR A 65 -1.30 -3.12 -10.90
CA THR A 65 -1.74 -4.23 -10.06
C THR A 65 -3.21 -4.14 -9.65
N GLY A 66 -3.90 -3.04 -10.00
CA GLY A 66 -5.27 -2.78 -9.56
C GLY A 66 -5.38 -2.44 -8.07
N LEU A 67 -4.28 -2.02 -7.45
CA LEU A 67 -4.19 -1.66 -6.04
C LEU A 67 -4.14 -0.13 -5.87
N GLN A 68 -4.34 0.33 -4.65
CA GLN A 68 -4.12 1.71 -4.23
C GLN A 68 -2.70 1.87 -3.65
N PRO A 69 -2.08 3.05 -3.82
CA PRO A 69 -0.70 3.30 -3.36
C PRO A 69 -0.48 3.01 -1.88
N TRP A 70 -1.46 3.37 -1.03
CA TRP A 70 -1.36 3.13 0.42
C TRP A 70 -1.32 1.64 0.78
N GLN A 71 -1.98 0.78 -0.01
CA GLN A 71 -1.95 -0.68 0.22
C GLN A 71 -0.54 -1.22 -0.01
N LEU A 72 0.16 -0.72 -1.03
CA LEU A 72 1.54 -1.10 -1.33
C LEU A 72 2.56 -0.59 -0.31
N LEU A 73 2.20 0.44 0.46
CA LEU A 73 3.04 0.99 1.52
C LEU A 73 2.74 0.39 2.90
N HIS A 74 1.70 -0.45 3.02
CA HIS A 74 1.30 -1.05 4.29
C HIS A 74 2.35 -2.08 4.76
N PRO A 75 2.87 -2.00 6.00
CA PRO A 75 3.89 -2.94 6.49
C PRO A 75 3.44 -4.41 6.52
N GLU A 76 2.14 -4.64 6.69
CA GLU A 76 1.53 -5.97 6.76
C GLU A 76 0.79 -6.35 5.48
N PHE A 77 1.21 -5.82 4.33
CA PHE A 77 0.58 -6.13 3.05
C PHE A 77 0.69 -7.63 2.73
N ASP A 78 -0.45 -8.26 2.44
CA ASP A 78 -0.54 -9.63 1.93
C ASP A 78 -1.08 -9.59 0.49
N PRO A 79 -0.32 -10.08 -0.51
CA PRO A 79 -0.76 -10.10 -1.91
C PRO A 79 -1.99 -11.02 -2.15
N HIS A 80 -2.25 -11.99 -1.28
CA HIS A 80 -3.44 -12.86 -1.35
C HIS A 80 -4.65 -12.28 -0.63
N ARG A 81 -4.42 -11.32 0.28
CA ARG A 81 -5.43 -10.63 1.08
C ARG A 81 -5.19 -9.14 1.03
N ALA A 82 -5.08 -8.59 -0.17
CA ALA A 82 -4.95 -7.16 -0.33
C ALA A 82 -6.15 -6.48 0.36
N PRO A 83 -5.93 -5.41 1.16
CA PRO A 83 -7.03 -4.70 1.79
C PRO A 83 -8.11 -4.35 0.75
N PRO A 84 -9.41 -4.34 1.09
CA PRO A 84 -10.40 -3.87 0.13
C PRO A 84 -10.09 -2.42 -0.26
N PRO A 85 -10.39 -2.03 -1.52
CA PRO A 85 -10.33 -0.62 -1.89
C PRO A 85 -11.24 0.17 -0.95
N LEU A 86 -10.89 1.43 -0.69
CA LEU A 86 -11.74 2.30 0.12
C LEU A 86 -13.13 2.40 -0.51
N GLU A 87 -14.17 2.18 0.29
CA GLU A 87 -15.56 2.40 -0.13
C GLU A 87 -15.73 3.84 -0.65
N PRO A 88 -16.63 4.09 -1.62
CA PRO A 88 -16.80 5.41 -2.22
C PRO A 88 -16.96 6.54 -1.20
N ASP A 89 -17.74 6.29 -0.14
CA ASP A 89 -17.98 7.26 0.94
C ASP A 89 -16.72 7.52 1.75
N VAL A 90 -15.97 6.47 2.10
CA VAL A 90 -14.69 6.59 2.82
C VAL A 90 -13.65 7.31 1.96
N ALA A 91 -13.58 7.00 0.67
CA ALA A 91 -12.71 7.68 -0.29
C ALA A 91 -13.07 9.16 -0.43
N TYR A 92 -14.36 9.49 -0.44
CA TYR A 92 -14.84 10.87 -0.47
C TYR A 92 -14.44 11.64 0.80
N VAL A 93 -14.68 11.06 1.98
CA VAL A 93 -14.27 11.65 3.26
C VAL A 93 -12.76 11.84 3.30
N ALA A 94 -11.98 10.81 2.92
CA ALA A 94 -10.53 10.89 2.85
C ALA A 94 -10.05 12.03 1.94
N ARG A 95 -10.69 12.21 0.79
CA ARG A 95 -10.39 13.31 -0.15
C ARG A 95 -10.65 14.68 0.47
N ILE A 96 -11.79 14.87 1.13
CA ILE A 96 -12.08 16.13 1.84
C ILE A 96 -11.03 16.36 2.92
N PHE A 97 -10.78 15.36 3.75
CA PHE A 97 -9.86 15.44 4.88
C PHE A 97 -8.43 15.77 4.44
N SER A 98 -8.02 15.26 3.27
CA SER A 98 -6.72 15.55 2.66
C SER A 98 -6.52 17.03 2.32
N GLY A 99 -7.61 17.74 2.00
CA GLY A 99 -7.59 19.18 1.73
C GLY A 99 -7.67 20.07 2.97
N LEU A 100 -7.92 19.50 4.15
CA LEU A 100 -8.01 20.26 5.40
C LEU A 100 -6.64 20.55 6.00
N ALA A 101 -6.48 21.76 6.52
CA ALA A 101 -5.26 22.21 7.19
C ALA A 101 -5.57 22.89 8.54
N GLY A 102 -4.55 22.99 9.40
CA GLY A 102 -4.61 23.75 10.65
C GLY A 102 -5.76 23.33 11.57
N ALA A 103 -6.50 24.33 12.07
CA ALA A 103 -7.58 24.12 13.04
C ALA A 103 -8.72 23.24 12.52
N ASP A 104 -9.02 23.30 11.22
CA ASP A 104 -10.13 22.53 10.64
C ASP A 104 -9.79 21.04 10.56
N ARG A 105 -8.53 20.70 10.26
CA ARG A 105 -8.06 19.31 10.34
C ARG A 105 -8.16 18.76 11.76
N THR A 106 -7.76 19.54 12.75
CA THR A 106 -7.84 19.14 14.17
C THR A 106 -9.29 18.95 14.63
N ARG A 107 -10.21 19.83 14.23
CA ARG A 107 -11.64 19.67 14.54
C ARG A 107 -12.22 18.42 13.88
N ALA A 108 -11.94 18.22 12.60
CA ALA A 108 -12.41 17.05 11.87
C ALA A 108 -11.87 15.75 12.50
N GLN A 109 -10.61 15.74 12.94
CA GLN A 109 -10.03 14.59 13.64
C GLN A 109 -10.76 14.28 14.96
N LYS A 110 -11.03 15.30 15.78
CA LYS A 110 -11.79 15.11 17.04
C LYS A 110 -13.19 14.55 16.79
N ILE A 111 -13.87 15.01 15.75
CA ILE A 111 -15.18 14.48 15.38
C ILE A 111 -15.08 12.99 15.01
N LEU A 112 -14.08 12.61 14.21
CA LEU A 112 -13.85 11.20 13.85
C LEU A 112 -13.53 10.35 15.08
N GLU A 113 -12.71 10.84 16.02
CA GLU A 113 -12.38 10.13 17.27
C GLU A 113 -13.61 9.90 18.16
N ILE A 114 -14.48 10.92 18.27
CA ILE A 114 -15.75 10.81 19.01
C ILE A 114 -16.65 9.75 18.35
N LEU A 115 -16.83 9.83 17.03
CA LEU A 115 -17.68 8.89 16.29
C LEU A 115 -17.15 7.45 16.36
N ALA A 116 -15.83 7.26 16.28
CA ALA A 116 -15.18 5.96 16.40
C ALA A 116 -15.32 5.36 17.81
N SER A 117 -15.29 6.21 18.84
CA SER A 117 -15.49 5.78 20.22
C SER A 117 -16.93 5.31 20.45
N ASP A 118 -17.91 5.99 19.84
CA ASP A 118 -19.34 5.70 19.97
C ASP A 118 -19.76 4.40 19.25
N SER A 119 -19.08 4.04 18.14
CA SER A 119 -19.31 2.77 17.45
C SER A 119 -18.75 1.55 18.19
N SER A 120 -17.66 1.70 18.95
CA SER A 120 -17.14 0.61 19.81
C SER A 120 -18.04 0.31 21.02
N ALA A 121 -18.92 1.24 21.41
CA ALA A 121 -19.93 1.02 22.44
C ALA A 121 -21.18 0.29 21.92
N ARG A 122 -21.29 0.08 20.60
CA ARG A 122 -22.41 -0.59 19.92
C ARG A 122 -22.03 -1.97 19.35
N ASP A 123 -21.31 -2.78 20.12
CA ASP A 123 -21.38 -4.25 19.97
C ASP A 123 -22.49 -4.79 20.89
N PRO A 124 -23.72 -5.00 20.39
CA PRO A 124 -24.67 -5.89 21.03
C PRO A 124 -24.30 -7.30 20.59
N HIS A 125 -23.71 -8.09 21.49
CA HIS A 125 -23.96 -9.53 21.44
C HIS A 125 -25.47 -9.75 21.64
N VAL A 126 -26.20 -9.76 20.52
CA VAL A 126 -27.52 -10.36 20.30
C VAL A 126 -27.43 -11.16 19.01
#